data_AF-A0A2W4R8T4-F1
#
_entry.id   AF-A0A2W4R8T4-F1
#
_cell.length_a   1.000
_cell.length_b   1.000
_cell.length_c   1.000
_cell.angle_alpha   90.00
_cell.angle_beta   90.00
_cell.angle_gamma   90.00
#
_symmetry.space_group_name_H-M   'P 1'
#
loop_
_entity.id
_entity.type
_entity.pdbx_description
1 polymer ?
#
loop_
_entity_poly.entity_id
_entity_poly.type
_entity_poly.pdbx_seq_one_letter_code
_entity_poly.pdbx_strand_id
1 'polypeptide(L)'
;MPLEKRSMYRFPWSGNDNPIGWLEVTDRCNTYCRGCYRINGMQGHKPLEQVKEEIQLLKKWRNCDNISIAGGEPLIHPEILDIVAYIRELGMKPLILTNGIRLENNRALMIELKRAGAIGFTFHIDSEQARPHWKGKSEEELFELRQHFADMAHSVGGLFASFGMTVYPGNLDFVPRMVAWANKNIDRVHGLVFIGFRNAALEGDFDYYVAGKKITLQTSYAAENTSESYLTSADIYEKIKESFPHYETSAYMGGTQVHDKFTWLVSAQLGTRHKMYGSAGAKVMELFQMVHHLRHGTYVIYSPSHRLPKAAFLLGLLDSGVREAARNFLREVLRHPTELFKPLYVQSIGIIQGPDLLEDGRVDMCESCPDMTVWNGRLVHSCRLDEWRLYGGYVSPQPRHAENTPVAETAISEVTLHPEYRR
;
A
#
# COMPACT_ATOMS: atom_id res chain seq x y z
N MET A 1 -12.05 -15.34 13.34
CA MET A 1 -11.15 -16.43 12.90
C MET A 1 -9.81 -15.78 12.66
N PRO A 2 -8.70 -16.43 13.04
CA PRO A 2 -7.37 -15.90 12.73
C PRO A 2 -7.18 -15.77 11.21
N LEU A 3 -6.33 -14.84 10.78
CA LEU A 3 -5.95 -14.70 9.37
C LEU A 3 -5.33 -16.00 8.84
N GLU A 4 -5.96 -16.60 7.83
CA GLU A 4 -5.46 -17.82 7.20
C GLU A 4 -5.26 -17.62 5.69
N LYS A 5 -4.03 -17.85 5.18
CA LYS A 5 -3.68 -17.70 3.76
C LYS A 5 -4.63 -18.45 2.81
N ARG A 6 -5.04 -19.67 3.18
CA ARG A 6 -5.95 -20.50 2.37
C ARG A 6 -7.34 -19.90 2.15
N SER A 7 -7.75 -18.96 3.00
CA SER A 7 -9.06 -18.29 2.91
C SER A 7 -9.05 -17.08 1.97
N MET A 8 -7.86 -16.66 1.53
CA MET A 8 -7.64 -15.47 0.70
C MET A 8 -7.05 -15.86 -0.67
N TYR A 9 -7.28 -15.01 -1.66
CA TYR A 9 -6.63 -15.13 -2.95
C TYR A 9 -5.21 -14.57 -2.87
N ARG A 10 -4.19 -15.39 -3.14
CA ARG A 10 -2.84 -14.88 -3.32
C ARG A 10 -2.76 -14.18 -4.68
N PHE A 11 -2.41 -12.90 -4.68
CA PHE A 11 -2.29 -12.18 -5.95
C PHE A 11 -1.25 -12.87 -6.87
N PRO A 12 -1.55 -13.02 -8.17
CA PRO A 12 -0.69 -13.70 -9.13
C PRO A 12 0.39 -12.77 -9.70
N TRP A 13 0.58 -11.61 -9.09
CA TRP A 13 1.46 -10.57 -9.59
C TRP A 13 2.92 -11.01 -9.51
N SER A 14 3.74 -10.49 -10.42
CA SER A 14 5.19 -10.72 -10.48
C SER A 14 5.94 -9.38 -10.62
N GLY A 15 7.26 -9.43 -10.72
CA GLY A 15 8.07 -8.25 -11.05
C GLY A 15 7.81 -7.71 -12.46
N ASN A 16 7.32 -8.55 -13.38
CA ASN A 16 7.12 -8.23 -14.80
C ASN A 16 5.66 -8.27 -15.29
N ASP A 17 4.73 -8.70 -14.45
CA ASP A 17 3.29 -8.63 -14.68
C ASP A 17 2.60 -8.18 -13.38
N ASN A 18 2.37 -6.87 -13.28
CA ASN A 18 1.94 -6.21 -12.06
C ASN A 18 0.96 -5.09 -12.39
N PRO A 19 -0.18 -4.93 -11.69
CA PRO A 19 -1.15 -3.89 -12.01
C PRO A 19 -0.60 -2.47 -11.87
N ILE A 20 0.45 -2.27 -11.06
CA ILE A 20 1.01 -0.96 -10.72
C ILE A 20 2.43 -0.81 -11.30
N GLY A 21 2.65 0.29 -12.02
CA GLY A 21 3.95 0.92 -12.17
C GLY A 21 4.06 2.10 -11.21
N TRP A 22 5.08 2.11 -10.35
CA TRP A 22 5.31 3.21 -9.41
C TRP A 22 6.27 4.23 -10.02
N LEU A 23 5.85 5.48 -10.10
CA LEU A 23 6.61 6.54 -10.76
C LEU A 23 6.96 7.65 -9.77
N GLU A 24 8.23 7.76 -9.42
CA GLU A 24 8.76 8.85 -8.59
C GLU A 24 9.14 10.03 -9.49
N VAL A 25 8.31 11.07 -9.57
CA VAL A 25 8.56 12.23 -10.48
C VAL A 25 9.45 13.30 -9.86
N THR A 26 9.55 13.32 -8.53
CA THR A 26 10.40 14.25 -7.78
C THR A 26 10.68 13.71 -6.40
N ASP A 27 11.79 14.09 -5.78
CA ASP A 27 12.03 13.85 -4.35
C ASP A 27 11.76 15.10 -3.50
N ARG A 28 11.28 16.19 -4.09
CA ARG A 28 10.89 17.39 -3.36
C ARG A 28 9.52 17.20 -2.74
N CYS A 29 9.37 17.58 -1.47
CA CYS A 29 8.10 17.63 -0.78
C CYS A 29 7.91 18.97 -0.05
N ASN A 30 6.66 19.45 -0.05
CA ASN A 30 6.23 20.68 0.64
C ASN A 30 5.67 20.42 2.05
N THR A 31 5.82 19.20 2.57
CA THR A 31 5.56 18.85 3.97
C THR A 31 6.64 17.90 4.47
N TYR A 32 6.84 17.87 5.78
CA TYR A 32 7.61 16.83 6.46
C TYR A 32 6.65 15.80 7.05
N CYS A 33 7.07 14.53 7.10
CA CYS A 33 6.35 13.45 7.77
C CYS A 33 7.35 12.62 8.58
N ARG A 34 7.02 12.27 9.82
CA ARG A 34 7.85 11.38 10.64
C ARG A 34 8.10 10.04 9.95
N GLY A 35 7.07 9.47 9.34
CA GLY A 35 7.13 8.21 8.58
C GLY A 35 7.75 8.28 7.18
N CYS A 36 8.42 9.37 6.80
CA CYS A 36 8.94 9.52 5.44
C CYS A 36 10.24 8.71 5.23
N TYR A 37 10.19 7.73 4.33
CA TYR A 37 11.36 6.95 3.94
C TYR A 37 12.20 7.60 2.81
N ARG A 38 11.86 8.83 2.39
CA ARG A 38 12.55 9.58 1.34
C ARG A 38 13.30 10.78 1.92
N ILE A 39 14.55 10.97 1.50
CA ILE A 39 15.34 12.18 1.71
C ILE A 39 14.86 13.28 0.75
N ASN A 40 14.39 14.39 1.33
CA ASN A 40 13.79 15.48 0.58
C ASN A 40 14.84 16.30 -0.20
N GLY A 41 14.66 16.42 -1.52
CA GLY A 41 15.40 17.38 -2.35
C GLY A 41 16.86 17.05 -2.66
N MET A 42 17.25 15.77 -2.63
CA MET A 42 18.58 15.30 -3.04
C MET A 42 18.84 15.48 -4.55
N GLN A 43 17.84 15.29 -5.43
CA GLN A 43 17.98 15.45 -6.89
C GLN A 43 16.95 16.39 -7.51
N GLY A 44 15.82 16.69 -6.86
CA GLY A 44 14.84 17.66 -7.34
C GLY A 44 13.70 17.05 -8.17
N HIS A 45 13.23 17.82 -9.14
CA HIS A 45 12.23 17.38 -10.13
C HIS A 45 12.94 16.65 -11.26
N LYS A 46 12.44 15.48 -11.66
CA LYS A 46 12.99 14.78 -12.84
C LYS A 46 12.57 15.52 -14.11
N PRO A 47 13.46 15.72 -15.10
CA PRO A 47 13.05 16.26 -16.38
C PRO A 47 11.95 15.40 -17.02
N LEU A 48 10.98 16.03 -17.69
CA LEU A 48 9.86 15.33 -18.34
C LEU A 48 10.30 14.18 -19.25
N GLU A 49 11.36 14.36 -20.03
CA GLU A 49 11.86 13.31 -20.93
C GLU A 49 12.34 12.06 -20.17
N GLN A 50 13.05 12.23 -19.04
CA GLN A 50 13.41 11.11 -18.17
C GLN A 50 12.14 10.42 -17.63
N VAL A 51 11.15 11.20 -17.19
CA VAL A 51 9.88 10.65 -16.69
C VAL A 51 9.17 9.82 -17.78
N LYS A 52 9.16 10.30 -19.03
CA LYS A 52 8.58 9.57 -20.17
C LYS A 52 9.31 8.26 -20.45
N GLU A 53 10.64 8.25 -20.38
CA GLU A 53 11.46 7.03 -20.53
C GLU A 53 11.13 6.00 -19.44
N GLU A 54 11.03 6.44 -18.18
CA GLU A 54 10.65 5.57 -17.06
C GLU A 54 9.24 5.01 -17.22
N ILE A 55 8.27 5.82 -17.67
CA ILE A 55 6.90 5.36 -17.97
C ILE A 55 6.90 4.30 -19.08
N GLN A 56 7.68 4.50 -20.16
CA GLN A 56 7.78 3.49 -21.22
C GLN A 56 8.42 2.20 -20.72
N LEU A 57 9.42 2.29 -19.84
CA LEU A 57 10.05 1.13 -19.22
C LEU A 57 9.04 0.36 -18.36
N LEU A 58 8.28 1.05 -17.50
CA LEU A 58 7.24 0.44 -16.68
C LEU A 58 6.19 -0.25 -17.56
N LYS A 59 5.68 0.42 -18.60
CA LYS A 59 4.73 -0.17 -19.54
C LYS A 59 5.27 -1.43 -20.21
N LYS A 60 6.51 -1.36 -20.70
CA LYS A 60 7.15 -2.46 -21.46
C LYS A 60 7.43 -3.68 -20.60
N TRP A 61 7.91 -3.47 -19.37
CA TRP A 61 8.48 -4.55 -18.56
C TRP A 61 7.67 -4.96 -17.35
N ARG A 62 6.69 -4.16 -16.90
CA ARG A 62 5.80 -4.51 -15.77
C ARG A 62 4.37 -4.85 -16.17
N ASN A 63 3.99 -4.61 -17.44
CA ASN A 63 2.62 -4.86 -17.93
C ASN A 63 1.53 -4.20 -17.05
N CYS A 64 1.75 -2.94 -16.67
CA CYS A 64 0.88 -2.26 -15.73
C CYS A 64 -0.40 -1.71 -16.36
N ASP A 65 -1.50 -1.79 -15.60
CA ASP A 65 -2.78 -1.15 -15.89
C ASP A 65 -2.78 0.32 -15.45
N ASN A 66 -2.09 0.59 -14.34
CA ASN A 66 -2.02 1.88 -13.67
C ASN A 66 -0.57 2.34 -13.48
N ILE A 67 -0.36 3.66 -13.60
CA ILE A 67 0.82 4.33 -13.06
C ILE A 67 0.41 5.12 -11.82
N SER A 68 0.98 4.73 -10.68
CA SER A 68 0.92 5.47 -9.43
C SER A 68 2.00 6.55 -9.45
N ILE A 69 1.58 7.81 -9.62
CA ILE A 69 2.47 8.97 -9.66
C ILE A 69 2.72 9.41 -8.22
N ALA A 70 3.96 9.24 -7.77
CA ALA A 70 4.44 9.47 -6.41
C ALA A 70 5.75 10.29 -6.43
N GLY A 71 6.52 10.24 -5.34
CA GLY A 71 7.69 11.09 -5.15
C GLY A 71 7.85 11.53 -3.69
N GLY A 72 8.34 12.76 -3.53
CA GLY A 72 7.97 13.61 -2.41
C GLY A 72 6.50 14.03 -2.55
N GLU A 73 6.25 15.15 -3.22
CA GLU A 73 4.89 15.57 -3.59
C GLU A 73 4.79 15.76 -5.12
N PRO A 74 4.06 14.92 -5.86
CA PRO A 74 3.99 15.02 -7.31
C PRO A 74 3.30 16.30 -7.80
N LEU A 75 2.35 16.87 -7.04
CA LEU A 75 1.62 18.08 -7.47
C LEU A 75 2.44 19.38 -7.38
N ILE A 76 3.69 19.33 -6.90
CA ILE A 76 4.64 20.44 -7.02
C ILE A 76 5.56 20.32 -8.23
N HIS A 77 5.48 19.22 -9.00
CA HIS A 77 6.21 19.09 -10.26
C HIS A 77 5.65 20.08 -11.29
N PRO A 78 6.48 20.90 -11.96
CA PRO A 78 5.99 21.93 -12.89
C PRO A 78 5.24 21.36 -14.09
N GLU A 79 5.63 20.16 -14.55
CA GLU A 79 5.08 19.48 -15.74
C GLU A 79 4.09 18.35 -15.38
N ILE A 80 3.44 18.41 -14.20
CA ILE A 80 2.56 17.32 -13.73
C ILE A 80 1.40 17.01 -14.69
N LEU A 81 0.85 18.03 -15.35
CA LEU A 81 -0.23 17.85 -16.32
C LEU A 81 0.25 17.07 -17.55
N ASP A 82 1.45 17.35 -18.04
CA ASP A 82 2.05 16.67 -19.20
C ASP A 82 2.38 15.21 -18.88
N ILE A 83 2.88 14.94 -17.67
CA ILE A 83 3.13 13.58 -17.18
C ILE A 83 1.83 12.76 -17.16
N VAL A 84 0.75 13.32 -16.59
CA VAL A 84 -0.57 12.68 -16.54
C VAL A 84 -1.11 12.40 -17.94
N ALA A 85 -1.02 13.40 -18.84
CA ALA A 85 -1.47 13.28 -20.22
C ALA A 85 -0.72 12.18 -20.97
N TYR A 86 0.60 12.10 -20.81
CA TYR A 86 1.43 11.10 -21.46
C TYR A 86 1.13 9.67 -20.99
N ILE A 87 0.93 9.45 -19.68
CA ILE A 87 0.50 8.15 -19.16
C ILE A 87 -0.82 7.73 -19.82
N ARG A 88 -1.76 8.67 -19.95
CA ARG A 88 -3.07 8.43 -20.56
C ARG A 88 -2.98 8.13 -22.05
N GLU A 89 -2.14 8.85 -22.78
CA GLU A 89 -1.85 8.61 -24.20
C GLU A 89 -1.36 7.17 -24.44
N LEU A 90 -0.57 6.64 -23.50
CA LEU A 90 -0.10 5.26 -23.54
C LEU A 90 -1.17 4.22 -23.14
N GLY A 91 -2.41 4.62 -22.87
CA GLY A 91 -3.52 3.74 -22.54
C GLY A 91 -3.53 3.24 -21.09
N MET A 92 -2.62 3.73 -20.24
CA MET A 92 -2.58 3.41 -18.82
C MET A 92 -3.42 4.40 -18.00
N LYS A 93 -3.73 4.03 -16.76
CA LYS A 93 -4.49 4.87 -15.83
C LYS A 93 -3.53 5.68 -14.97
N PRO A 94 -3.50 7.03 -15.01
CA PRO A 94 -2.71 7.84 -14.09
C PRO A 94 -3.47 8.01 -12.75
N LEU A 95 -2.89 7.55 -11.64
CA LEU A 95 -3.39 7.78 -10.28
C LEU A 95 -2.37 8.60 -9.50
N ILE A 96 -2.79 9.69 -8.85
CA ILE A 96 -1.88 10.62 -8.19
C ILE A 96 -1.88 10.36 -6.67
N LEU A 97 -0.71 10.10 -6.10
CA LEU A 97 -0.51 10.01 -4.65
C LEU A 97 -0.08 11.38 -4.14
N THR A 98 -0.88 12.02 -3.30
CA THR A 98 -0.64 13.41 -2.91
C THR A 98 -0.93 13.64 -1.43
N ASN A 99 -0.20 14.56 -0.82
CA ASN A 99 -0.57 15.13 0.47
C ASN A 99 -1.75 16.12 0.34
N GLY A 100 -2.14 16.54 -0.86
CA GLY A 100 -3.31 17.38 -1.11
C GLY A 100 -3.15 18.87 -0.81
N ILE A 101 -2.01 19.34 -0.27
CA ILE A 101 -1.79 20.77 0.06
C ILE A 101 -2.02 21.67 -1.17
N ARG A 102 -1.55 21.24 -2.34
CA ARG A 102 -1.73 21.98 -3.61
C ARG A 102 -3.18 22.00 -4.11
N LEU A 103 -4.04 21.11 -3.61
CA LEU A 103 -5.45 20.98 -3.98
C LEU A 103 -6.40 21.64 -2.97
N GLU A 104 -5.99 21.84 -1.72
CA GLU A 104 -6.86 22.26 -0.60
C GLU A 104 -7.74 23.46 -0.97
N ASN A 105 -7.17 24.47 -1.62
CA ASN A 105 -7.89 25.65 -2.11
C ASN A 105 -7.83 25.80 -3.65
N ASN A 106 -7.61 24.70 -4.38
CA ASN A 106 -7.41 24.72 -5.82
C ASN A 106 -8.17 23.59 -6.54
N ARG A 107 -9.50 23.66 -6.48
CA ARG A 107 -10.38 22.77 -7.23
C ARG A 107 -10.15 22.82 -8.75
N ALA A 108 -9.70 23.96 -9.29
CA ALA A 108 -9.41 24.11 -10.71
C ALA A 108 -8.29 23.16 -11.16
N LEU A 109 -7.21 23.05 -10.40
CA LEU A 109 -6.13 22.09 -10.67
C LEU A 109 -6.62 20.64 -10.70
N MET A 110 -7.53 20.26 -9.79
CA MET A 110 -8.14 18.92 -9.81
C MET A 110 -8.91 18.65 -11.12
N ILE A 111 -9.61 19.65 -11.65
CA ILE A 111 -10.32 19.56 -12.93
C ILE A 111 -9.33 19.45 -14.09
N GLU A 112 -8.24 20.21 -14.06
CA GLU A 112 -7.19 20.14 -15.08
C GLU A 112 -6.52 18.77 -15.10
N LEU A 113 -6.18 18.21 -13.93
CA LEU A 113 -5.61 16.86 -13.81
C LEU A 113 -6.58 15.80 -14.35
N LYS A 114 -7.88 15.90 -14.03
CA LYS A 114 -8.91 15.03 -14.60
C LYS A 114 -8.97 15.15 -16.12
N ARG A 115 -8.94 16.37 -16.66
CA ARG A 115 -8.96 16.62 -18.11
C ARG A 115 -7.72 16.06 -18.80
N ALA A 116 -6.55 16.16 -18.17
CA ALA A 116 -5.32 15.54 -18.64
C ALA A 116 -5.40 14.00 -18.65
N GLY A 117 -6.24 13.41 -17.81
CA GLY A 117 -6.55 11.98 -17.85
C GLY A 117 -6.39 11.25 -16.53
N ALA A 118 -6.13 11.96 -15.42
CA ALA A 118 -6.04 11.34 -14.10
C ALA A 118 -7.35 10.63 -13.76
N ILE A 119 -7.25 9.40 -13.26
CA ILE A 119 -8.42 8.60 -12.84
C ILE A 119 -8.83 8.89 -11.39
N GLY A 120 -7.99 9.58 -10.62
CA GLY A 120 -8.26 9.86 -9.21
C GLY A 120 -7.02 10.19 -8.40
N PHE A 121 -7.22 10.20 -7.09
CA PHE A 121 -6.24 10.59 -6.09
C PHE A 121 -6.22 9.61 -4.93
N THR A 122 -5.02 9.38 -4.41
CA THR A 122 -4.79 8.77 -3.10
C THR A 122 -4.20 9.85 -2.19
N PHE A 123 -5.00 10.30 -1.22
CA PHE A 123 -4.61 11.36 -0.30
C PHE A 123 -3.91 10.77 0.92
N HIS A 124 -2.65 11.11 1.14
CA HIS A 124 -1.96 10.78 2.39
C HIS A 124 -2.08 11.94 3.39
N ILE A 125 -2.95 11.76 4.38
CA ILE A 125 -3.25 12.74 5.42
C ILE A 125 -3.01 12.03 6.74
N ASP A 126 -2.12 12.57 7.56
CA ASP A 126 -1.62 11.89 8.75
C ASP A 126 -1.24 12.91 9.83
N SER A 127 -1.47 12.55 11.08
CA SER A 127 -1.25 13.38 12.27
C SER A 127 0.22 13.72 12.51
N GLU A 128 1.15 12.88 12.04
CA GLU A 128 2.59 13.07 12.14
C GLU A 128 3.18 13.88 10.95
N GLN A 129 2.33 14.63 10.25
CA GLN A 129 2.73 15.56 9.19
C GLN A 129 2.88 16.99 9.72
N ALA A 130 3.93 17.68 9.29
CA ALA A 130 4.09 19.13 9.48
C ALA A 130 3.26 19.92 8.45
N ARG A 131 1.94 19.72 8.46
CA ARG A 131 1.01 20.36 7.53
C ARG A 131 0.59 21.76 8.01
N PRO A 132 0.53 22.78 7.13
CA PRO A 132 -0.03 24.09 7.47
C PRO A 132 -1.44 23.96 8.06
N HIS A 133 -1.76 24.71 9.12
CA HIS A 133 -3.06 24.71 9.83
C HIS A 133 -3.45 23.41 10.58
N TRP A 134 -2.80 22.29 10.29
CA TRP A 134 -3.13 20.98 10.85
C TRP A 134 -2.02 20.37 11.74
N LYS A 135 -0.90 21.09 11.94
CA LYS A 135 0.21 20.61 12.76
C LYS A 135 -0.25 20.32 14.20
N GLY A 136 0.06 19.12 14.69
CA GLY A 136 -0.27 18.66 16.06
C GLY A 136 -1.74 18.26 16.24
N LYS A 137 -2.52 18.17 15.16
CA LYS A 137 -3.90 17.67 15.18
C LYS A 137 -3.92 16.15 15.23
N SER A 138 -4.88 15.62 15.96
CA SER A 138 -5.14 14.18 16.02
C SER A 138 -5.70 13.64 14.69
N GLU A 139 -5.66 12.32 14.52
CA GLU A 139 -6.28 11.66 13.37
C GLU A 139 -7.77 11.95 13.20
N GLU A 140 -8.48 12.13 14.33
CA GLU A 140 -9.90 12.44 14.34
C GLU A 140 -10.18 13.88 13.90
N GLU A 141 -9.38 14.85 14.34
CA GLU A 141 -9.49 16.23 13.85
C GLU A 141 -9.21 16.31 12.34
N LEU A 142 -8.29 15.49 11.83
CA LEU A 142 -7.99 15.40 10.39
C LEU A 142 -9.14 14.80 9.55
N PHE A 143 -10.20 14.25 10.16
CA PHE A 143 -11.38 13.82 9.40
C PHE A 143 -12.09 15.00 8.72
N GLU A 144 -12.00 16.21 9.26
CA GLU A 144 -12.49 17.42 8.59
C GLU A 144 -11.78 17.63 7.25
N LEU A 145 -10.45 17.56 7.25
CA LEU A 145 -9.65 17.71 6.03
C LEU A 145 -9.90 16.57 5.03
N ARG A 146 -9.99 15.32 5.52
CA ARG A 146 -10.31 14.17 4.66
C ARG A 146 -11.70 14.32 4.02
N GLN A 147 -12.68 14.81 4.77
CA GLN A 147 -14.02 15.09 4.27
C GLN A 147 -13.99 16.16 3.18
N HIS A 148 -13.25 17.25 3.40
CA HIS A 148 -13.07 18.32 2.41
C HIS A 148 -12.56 17.79 1.06
N PHE A 149 -11.50 16.95 1.06
CA PHE A 149 -11.00 16.36 -0.17
C PHE A 149 -11.95 15.33 -0.80
N ALA A 150 -12.66 14.55 0.02
CA ALA A 150 -13.66 13.60 -0.47
C ALA A 150 -14.81 14.32 -1.19
N ASP A 151 -15.31 15.41 -0.60
CA ASP A 151 -16.36 16.25 -1.20
C ASP A 151 -15.86 16.99 -2.44
N MET A 152 -14.63 17.50 -2.42
CA MET A 152 -14.02 18.14 -3.58
C MET A 152 -13.92 17.17 -4.77
N ALA A 153 -13.32 15.99 -4.57
CA ALA A 153 -13.19 14.97 -5.61
C ALA A 153 -14.56 14.50 -6.12
N HIS A 154 -15.52 14.28 -5.22
CA HIS A 154 -16.88 13.93 -5.57
C HIS A 154 -17.57 15.02 -6.41
N SER A 155 -17.39 16.30 -6.06
CA SER A 155 -17.98 17.43 -6.78
C SER A 155 -17.44 17.60 -8.21
N VAL A 156 -16.22 17.15 -8.49
CA VAL A 156 -15.65 17.12 -9.84
C VAL A 156 -16.18 15.91 -10.62
N GLY A 157 -16.52 14.83 -9.91
CA GLY A 157 -17.13 13.61 -10.43
C GLY A 157 -16.15 12.75 -11.24
N GLY A 158 -16.43 11.45 -11.34
CA GLY A 158 -15.64 10.52 -12.16
C GLY A 158 -14.17 10.37 -11.72
N LEU A 159 -13.86 10.69 -10.46
CA LEU A 159 -12.55 10.54 -9.86
C LEU A 159 -12.63 9.50 -8.74
N PHE A 160 -11.68 8.56 -8.76
CA PHE A 160 -11.38 7.72 -7.62
C PHE A 160 -10.78 8.57 -6.49
N ALA A 161 -11.17 8.29 -5.25
CA ALA A 161 -10.61 8.93 -4.08
C ALA A 161 -10.35 7.89 -2.99
N SER A 162 -9.10 7.73 -2.60
CA SER A 162 -8.71 6.95 -1.44
C SER A 162 -7.91 7.78 -0.43
N PHE A 163 -7.88 7.32 0.81
CA PHE A 163 -7.20 8.01 1.91
C PHE A 163 -6.24 7.07 2.62
N GLY A 164 -5.00 7.52 2.76
CA GLY A 164 -3.92 6.83 3.42
C GLY A 164 -3.68 7.33 4.84
N MET A 165 -3.25 6.44 5.73
CA MET A 165 -2.74 6.76 7.07
C MET A 165 -1.56 5.83 7.39
N THR A 166 -0.48 6.40 7.92
CA THR A 166 0.60 5.62 8.51
C THR A 166 0.19 5.22 9.92
N VAL A 167 0.28 3.94 10.22
CA VAL A 167 -0.14 3.38 11.52
C VAL A 167 1.08 3.18 12.40
N TYR A 168 1.12 3.96 13.48
CA TYR A 168 2.06 3.87 14.59
C TYR A 168 1.36 3.18 15.77
N PRO A 169 2.10 2.61 16.73
CA PRO A 169 1.50 2.10 17.96
C PRO A 169 0.59 3.11 18.66
N GLY A 170 1.00 4.38 18.67
CA GLY A 170 0.25 5.47 19.30
C GLY A 170 -1.04 5.87 18.61
N ASN A 171 -1.26 5.50 17.34
CA ASN A 171 -2.48 5.86 16.59
C ASN A 171 -3.30 4.65 16.11
N LEU A 172 -2.95 3.41 16.49
CA LEU A 172 -3.67 2.19 16.09
C LEU A 172 -5.17 2.23 16.42
N ASP A 173 -5.54 2.84 17.55
CA ASP A 173 -6.95 3.02 17.96
C ASP A 173 -7.78 3.94 17.05
N PHE A 174 -7.14 4.74 16.18
CA PHE A 174 -7.83 5.57 15.20
C PHE A 174 -8.17 4.82 13.91
N VAL A 175 -7.54 3.66 13.65
CA VAL A 175 -7.80 2.85 12.44
C VAL A 175 -9.30 2.53 12.30
N PRO A 176 -10.00 2.00 13.32
CA PRO A 176 -11.43 1.73 13.19
C PRO A 176 -12.28 2.99 13.02
N ARG A 177 -11.86 4.13 13.57
CA ARG A 177 -12.56 5.42 13.41
C ARG A 177 -12.47 5.91 11.96
N MET A 178 -11.31 5.76 11.32
CA MET A 178 -11.14 6.08 9.89
C MET A 178 -11.97 5.15 9.01
N VAL A 179 -12.04 3.85 9.34
CA VAL A 179 -12.95 2.90 8.65
C VAL A 179 -14.42 3.31 8.82
N ALA A 180 -14.85 3.71 10.03
CA ALA A 180 -16.21 4.20 10.25
C ALA A 180 -16.53 5.44 9.39
N TRP A 181 -15.62 6.41 9.36
CA TRP A 181 -15.73 7.61 8.55
C TRP A 181 -15.84 7.28 7.05
N ALA A 182 -15.01 6.35 6.56
CA ALA A 182 -15.03 5.92 5.16
C ALA A 182 -16.32 5.18 4.80
N ASN A 183 -16.80 4.27 5.67
CA ASN A 183 -18.07 3.55 5.46
C ASN A 183 -19.25 4.53 5.34
N LYS A 184 -19.30 5.58 6.17
CA LYS A 184 -20.33 6.64 6.10
C LYS A 184 -20.25 7.44 4.79
N ASN A 185 -19.06 7.54 4.22
CA ASN A 185 -18.76 8.26 2.98
C ASN A 185 -18.54 7.32 1.79
N ILE A 186 -19.06 6.09 1.82
CA ILE A 186 -18.79 5.08 0.79
C ILE A 186 -19.19 5.50 -0.63
N ASP A 187 -20.06 6.49 -0.79
CA ASP A 187 -20.44 7.08 -2.07
C ASP A 187 -19.41 8.04 -2.68
N ARG A 188 -18.39 8.41 -1.90
CA ARG A 188 -17.31 9.36 -2.23
C ARG A 188 -15.93 8.72 -2.07
N VAL A 189 -15.72 8.00 -0.96
CA VAL A 189 -14.47 7.36 -0.58
C VAL A 189 -14.45 5.93 -1.11
N HIS A 190 -13.61 5.70 -2.11
CA HIS A 190 -13.50 4.42 -2.81
C HIS A 190 -12.65 3.42 -2.03
N GLY A 191 -11.69 3.91 -1.24
CA GLY A 191 -10.90 3.03 -0.40
C GLY A 191 -10.01 3.71 0.62
N LEU A 192 -9.40 2.88 1.46
CA LEU A 192 -8.44 3.25 2.49
C LEU A 192 -7.14 2.49 2.28
N VAL A 193 -6.03 3.10 2.69
CA VAL A 193 -4.71 2.45 2.73
C VAL A 193 -4.09 2.70 4.10
N PHE A 194 -3.84 1.64 4.84
CA PHE A 194 -3.11 1.69 6.11
C PHE A 194 -1.71 1.16 5.90
N ILE A 195 -0.69 1.92 6.27
CA ILE A 195 0.70 1.51 6.13
C ILE A 195 1.31 1.39 7.52
N GLY A 196 1.71 0.18 7.93
CA GLY A 196 2.38 -0.02 9.20
C GLY A 196 3.72 0.72 9.22
N PHE A 197 3.95 1.56 10.23
CA PHE A 197 5.20 2.28 10.39
C PHE A 197 6.38 1.29 10.57
N ARG A 198 7.48 1.57 9.87
CA ARG A 198 8.71 0.79 9.94
C ARG A 198 9.92 1.71 9.88
N ASN A 199 10.85 1.45 10.79
CA ASN A 199 12.16 2.07 10.80
C ASN A 199 13.21 1.00 10.56
N ALA A 200 14.27 1.36 9.85
CA ALA A 200 15.50 0.58 9.95
C ALA A 200 16.14 0.95 11.29
N ALA A 201 16.28 -0.03 12.19
CA ALA A 201 17.09 0.12 13.39
C ALA A 201 18.52 0.49 12.96
N LEU A 202 19.14 1.55 13.51
CA LEU A 202 20.59 1.81 13.25
C LEU A 202 21.52 1.58 14.41
N GLU A 203 21.02 1.39 15.62
CA GLU A 203 21.91 1.30 16.77
C GLU A 203 22.31 -0.15 17.09
N GLY A 204 23.59 -0.33 17.41
CA GLY A 204 24.11 -1.49 18.12
C GLY A 204 24.45 -2.74 17.31
N ASP A 205 23.57 -3.18 16.40
CA ASP A 205 23.57 -4.62 16.06
C ASP A 205 24.06 -4.96 14.66
N PHE A 206 24.14 -4.00 13.74
CA PHE A 206 24.50 -4.26 12.34
C PHE A 206 25.64 -3.38 11.83
N ASP A 207 26.41 -3.95 10.90
CA ASP A 207 27.29 -3.27 9.96
C ASP A 207 26.63 -3.25 8.58
N TYR A 208 26.80 -2.17 7.82
CA TYR A 208 26.12 -1.98 6.54
C TYR A 208 27.09 -2.10 5.38
N TYR A 209 26.70 -2.84 4.34
CA TYR A 209 27.53 -3.10 3.18
C TYR A 209 26.81 -2.81 1.87
N VAL A 210 27.55 -2.33 0.86
CA VAL A 210 27.08 -2.28 -0.54
C VAL A 210 28.14 -2.93 -1.42
N ALA A 211 27.74 -3.93 -2.20
CA ALA A 211 28.65 -4.71 -3.05
C ALA A 211 29.90 -5.21 -2.28
N GLY A 212 29.71 -5.67 -1.04
CA GLY A 212 30.77 -6.17 -0.16
C GLY A 212 31.64 -5.11 0.52
N LYS A 213 31.39 -3.81 0.29
CA LYS A 213 32.13 -2.72 0.95
C LYS A 213 31.34 -2.14 2.10
N LYS A 214 31.95 -2.06 3.29
CA LYS A 214 31.36 -1.44 4.48
C LYS A 214 31.12 0.05 4.23
N ILE A 215 29.94 0.54 4.63
CA ILE A 215 29.53 1.94 4.51
C ILE A 215 29.05 2.48 5.84
N THR A 216 29.01 3.81 5.97
CA THR A 216 28.26 4.49 7.02
C THR A 216 26.87 4.81 6.49
N LEU A 217 25.84 4.26 7.13
CA LEU A 217 24.46 4.40 6.70
C LEU A 217 23.96 5.84 6.93
N GLN A 218 23.41 6.44 5.89
CA GLN A 218 22.75 7.73 5.86
C GLN A 218 21.35 7.48 5.29
N THR A 219 20.31 7.47 6.13
CA THR A 219 18.93 7.26 5.66
C THR A 219 17.96 8.16 6.41
N SER A 220 16.77 8.37 5.84
CA SER A 220 15.69 9.14 6.49
C SER A 220 14.76 8.28 7.36
N TYR A 221 14.74 6.97 7.13
CA TYR A 221 13.97 5.96 7.90
C TYR A 221 14.80 5.36 9.04
N ALA A 222 15.85 6.08 9.40
CA ALA A 222 16.76 5.78 10.46
C ALA A 222 16.14 6.18 11.82
N ALA A 223 15.83 5.23 12.71
CA ALA A 223 15.43 5.56 14.09
C ALA A 223 16.43 5.02 15.13
N GLU A 224 16.59 5.80 16.21
CA GLU A 224 17.40 5.45 17.39
C GLU A 224 16.80 4.26 18.17
N ASN A 225 15.51 3.92 17.97
CA ASN A 225 14.85 2.80 18.65
C ASN A 225 13.79 2.11 17.76
N THR A 226 13.73 0.78 17.83
CA THR A 226 12.76 -0.10 17.12
C THR A 226 11.46 -0.33 17.88
N SER A 227 11.32 0.22 19.09
CA SER A 227 10.17 0.04 19.97
C SER A 227 8.81 0.38 19.36
N GLU A 228 8.78 1.13 18.24
CA GLU A 228 7.56 1.49 17.53
C GLU A 228 7.34 0.75 16.19
N SER A 229 8.26 -0.12 15.76
CA SER A 229 8.24 -0.77 14.44
C SER A 229 7.69 -2.20 14.45
N TYR A 230 6.97 -2.61 15.50
CA TYR A 230 6.49 -3.99 15.65
C TYR A 230 5.12 -4.27 15.00
N LEU A 231 4.33 -3.23 14.68
CA LEU A 231 2.95 -3.41 14.20
C LEU A 231 2.89 -4.16 12.88
N THR A 232 2.32 -5.35 12.87
CA THR A 232 2.12 -6.12 11.65
C THR A 232 0.83 -5.72 10.93
N SER A 233 0.71 -6.10 9.66
CA SER A 233 -0.57 -5.98 8.93
C SER A 233 -1.68 -6.81 9.58
N ALA A 234 -1.33 -7.90 10.28
CA ALA A 234 -2.27 -8.69 11.07
C ALA A 234 -2.82 -7.90 12.27
N ASP A 235 -1.97 -7.14 12.99
CA ASP A 235 -2.42 -6.31 14.11
C ASP A 235 -3.42 -5.23 13.66
N ILE A 236 -3.16 -4.58 12.53
CA ILE A 236 -4.07 -3.60 11.93
C ILE A 236 -5.38 -4.27 11.49
N TYR A 237 -5.29 -5.46 10.88
CA TYR A 237 -6.46 -6.25 10.48
C TYR A 237 -7.34 -6.61 11.69
N GLU A 238 -6.75 -7.16 12.75
CA GLU A 238 -7.49 -7.54 13.96
C GLU A 238 -8.14 -6.32 14.59
N LYS A 239 -7.43 -5.18 14.61
CA LYS A 239 -7.98 -3.92 15.13
C LYS A 239 -9.24 -3.47 14.40
N ILE A 240 -9.27 -3.59 13.06
CA ILE A 240 -10.48 -3.31 12.27
C ILE A 240 -11.57 -4.34 12.61
N LYS A 241 -11.21 -5.63 12.67
CA LYS A 241 -12.14 -6.74 12.90
C LYS A 241 -12.85 -6.66 14.25
N GLU A 242 -12.17 -6.18 15.29
CA GLU A 242 -12.74 -5.91 16.63
C GLU A 242 -13.98 -5.00 16.55
N SER A 243 -13.91 -3.95 15.74
CA SER A 243 -14.99 -2.96 15.59
C SER A 243 -15.99 -3.34 14.49
N PHE A 244 -15.56 -4.10 13.49
CA PHE A 244 -16.35 -4.45 12.32
C PHE A 244 -16.31 -5.96 12.05
N PRO A 245 -17.13 -6.78 12.74
CA PRO A 245 -17.12 -8.23 12.57
C PRO A 245 -17.37 -8.72 11.13
N HIS A 246 -18.03 -7.91 10.31
CA HIS A 246 -18.34 -8.17 8.89
C HIS A 246 -17.16 -7.89 7.93
N TYR A 247 -16.13 -7.18 8.39
CA TYR A 247 -14.93 -6.89 7.61
C TYR A 247 -14.14 -8.18 7.40
N GLU A 248 -13.75 -8.48 6.17
CA GLU A 248 -12.83 -9.57 5.86
C GLU A 248 -11.92 -9.21 4.69
N THR A 249 -10.75 -9.84 4.65
CA THR A 249 -9.78 -9.69 3.55
C THR A 249 -10.04 -10.69 2.43
N SER A 250 -9.94 -10.22 1.19
CA SER A 250 -10.20 -11.01 -0.01
C SER A 250 -8.92 -11.60 -0.60
N ALA A 251 -7.80 -10.87 -0.47
CA ALA A 251 -6.54 -11.23 -1.09
C ALA A 251 -5.32 -10.76 -0.30
N TYR A 252 -4.16 -11.35 -0.61
CA TYR A 252 -2.90 -11.00 0.02
C TYR A 252 -1.67 -11.10 -0.90
N MET A 253 -0.57 -10.51 -0.45
CA MET A 253 0.80 -10.79 -0.90
C MET A 253 1.70 -11.20 0.28
N GLY A 254 2.67 -12.07 0.03
CA GLY A 254 3.61 -12.58 1.05
C GLY A 254 4.89 -11.76 1.20
N GLY A 255 5.74 -12.17 2.14
CA GLY A 255 7.14 -11.75 2.22
C GLY A 255 8.05 -12.52 1.27
N THR A 256 9.22 -11.95 0.99
CA THR A 256 10.31 -12.60 0.23
C THR A 256 11.15 -13.60 1.05
N GLN A 257 11.16 -13.46 2.37
CA GLN A 257 11.97 -14.25 3.31
C GLN A 257 11.09 -14.99 4.32
N VAL A 258 10.04 -14.33 4.83
CA VAL A 258 9.18 -14.88 5.88
C VAL A 258 7.85 -15.37 5.29
N HIS A 259 7.59 -16.67 5.47
CA HIS A 259 6.52 -17.39 4.78
C HIS A 259 5.12 -17.15 5.37
N ASP A 260 4.98 -16.68 6.60
CA ASP A 260 3.70 -16.36 7.26
C ASP A 260 3.38 -14.86 7.22
N LYS A 261 4.33 -14.00 6.87
CA LYS A 261 4.14 -12.56 6.67
C LYS A 261 3.08 -12.25 5.62
N PHE A 262 2.30 -11.21 5.88
CA PHE A 262 1.37 -10.56 4.95
C PHE A 262 1.88 -9.15 4.67
N THR A 263 2.42 -8.93 3.48
CA THR A 263 2.96 -7.61 3.10
C THR A 263 1.87 -6.70 2.55
N TRP A 264 0.87 -7.29 1.92
CA TRP A 264 -0.34 -6.62 1.49
C TRP A 264 -1.54 -7.47 1.89
N LEU A 265 -2.52 -6.86 2.54
CA LEU A 265 -3.87 -7.40 2.71
C LEU A 265 -4.84 -6.48 2.01
N VAL A 266 -5.72 -7.05 1.20
CA VAL A 266 -6.73 -6.29 0.44
C VAL A 266 -8.11 -6.83 0.74
N SER A 267 -9.00 -5.95 1.17
CA SER A 267 -10.43 -6.19 1.37
C SER A 267 -11.25 -5.45 0.33
N ALA A 268 -12.40 -6.03 -0.04
CA ALA A 268 -13.45 -5.38 -0.82
C ALA A 268 -14.79 -5.47 -0.06
N GLN A 269 -15.05 -4.48 0.79
CA GLN A 269 -16.27 -4.42 1.59
C GLN A 269 -17.48 -4.04 0.73
N LEU A 270 -18.66 -4.59 1.03
CA LEU A 270 -19.91 -4.37 0.31
C LEU A 270 -20.93 -3.66 1.21
N GLY A 271 -21.49 -2.54 0.76
CA GLY A 271 -22.40 -1.76 1.59
C GLY A 271 -23.19 -0.66 0.87
N THR A 272 -24.08 -0.03 1.63
CA THR A 272 -24.70 1.27 1.30
C THR A 272 -24.15 2.34 2.24
N ARG A 273 -24.51 3.61 2.03
CA ARG A 273 -24.20 4.69 2.97
C ARG A 273 -24.76 4.48 4.39
N HIS A 274 -25.72 3.57 4.55
CA HIS A 274 -26.35 3.30 5.85
C HIS A 274 -25.73 2.11 6.57
N LYS A 275 -25.33 1.08 5.81
CA LYS A 275 -24.91 -0.18 6.40
C LYS A 275 -23.97 -0.96 5.49
N MET A 276 -22.93 -1.49 6.10
CA MET A 276 -22.05 -2.49 5.50
C MET A 276 -22.64 -3.88 5.73
N TYR A 277 -22.61 -4.73 4.70
CA TYR A 277 -23.24 -6.06 4.73
C TYR A 277 -22.23 -7.20 4.86
N GLY A 278 -20.97 -6.98 4.47
CA GLY A 278 -19.92 -8.00 4.48
C GLY A 278 -18.78 -7.61 3.53
N SER A 279 -17.91 -8.56 3.22
CA SER A 279 -16.81 -8.38 2.27
C SER A 279 -16.83 -9.47 1.21
N ALA A 280 -16.33 -9.17 0.01
CA ALA A 280 -16.11 -10.19 -1.00
C ALA A 280 -14.98 -11.13 -0.54
N GLY A 281 -15.12 -12.43 -0.80
CA GLY A 281 -14.09 -13.41 -0.50
C GLY A 281 -13.09 -13.61 -1.64
N ALA A 282 -12.23 -14.62 -1.47
CA ALA A 282 -11.17 -14.97 -2.39
C ALA A 282 -11.66 -15.31 -3.80
N LYS A 283 -12.83 -15.98 -3.95
CA LYS A 283 -13.29 -16.47 -5.25
C LYS A 283 -13.77 -15.35 -6.16
N VAL A 284 -14.45 -14.35 -5.60
CA VAL A 284 -14.80 -13.15 -6.37
C VAL A 284 -13.56 -12.34 -6.73
N MET A 285 -12.59 -12.21 -5.81
CA MET A 285 -11.35 -11.50 -6.11
C MET A 285 -10.54 -12.19 -7.22
N GLU A 286 -10.39 -13.51 -7.14
CA GLU A 286 -9.77 -14.36 -8.17
C GLU A 286 -10.46 -14.16 -9.54
N LEU A 287 -11.80 -14.30 -9.57
CA LEU A 287 -12.58 -14.11 -10.79
C LEU A 287 -12.37 -12.71 -11.39
N PHE A 288 -12.37 -11.67 -10.55
CA PHE A 288 -12.19 -10.30 -11.01
C PHE A 288 -10.81 -10.07 -11.65
N GLN A 289 -9.75 -10.56 -11.00
CA GLN A 289 -8.39 -10.47 -11.53
C GLN A 289 -8.24 -11.25 -12.85
N MET A 290 -8.74 -12.49 -12.90
CA MET A 290 -8.66 -13.35 -14.08
C MET A 290 -9.46 -12.81 -15.26
N VAL A 291 -10.68 -12.31 -15.03
CA VAL A 291 -11.51 -11.73 -16.10
C VAL A 291 -10.89 -10.43 -16.62
N HIS A 292 -10.33 -9.59 -15.76
CA HIS A 292 -9.65 -8.37 -16.20
C HIS A 292 -8.41 -8.72 -17.03
N HIS A 293 -7.58 -9.65 -16.56
CA HIS A 293 -6.38 -10.10 -17.27
C HIS A 293 -6.71 -10.73 -18.62
N LEU A 294 -7.73 -11.58 -18.69
CA LEU A 294 -8.19 -12.18 -19.95
C LEU A 294 -8.69 -11.15 -20.97
N ARG A 295 -9.35 -10.07 -20.51
CA ARG A 295 -9.94 -9.04 -21.39
C ARG A 295 -8.98 -7.94 -21.80
N HIS A 296 -8.10 -7.53 -20.89
CA HIS A 296 -7.26 -6.34 -21.05
C HIS A 296 -5.77 -6.67 -21.13
N GLY A 297 -5.38 -7.91 -20.86
CA GLY A 297 -3.99 -8.34 -20.80
C GLY A 297 -3.26 -7.89 -19.54
N THR A 298 -3.93 -7.26 -18.57
CA THR A 298 -3.33 -6.70 -17.35
C THR A 298 -4.12 -7.09 -16.11
N TYR A 299 -3.46 -7.14 -14.96
CA TYR A 299 -4.14 -7.19 -13.65
C TYR A 299 -4.67 -5.80 -13.26
N VAL A 300 -5.53 -5.73 -12.24
CA VAL A 300 -6.15 -4.47 -11.82
C VAL A 300 -6.15 -4.32 -10.31
N ILE A 301 -6.00 -3.10 -9.83
CA ILE A 301 -6.16 -2.77 -8.39
C ILE A 301 -7.04 -1.55 -8.18
N TYR A 302 -7.01 -0.59 -9.11
CA TYR A 302 -7.84 0.62 -9.04
C TYR A 302 -8.95 0.58 -10.10
N SER A 303 -10.19 0.75 -9.63
CA SER A 303 -11.36 0.93 -10.49
C SER A 303 -11.92 2.35 -10.29
N PRO A 304 -12.14 3.13 -11.36
CA PRO A 304 -12.75 4.46 -11.27
C PRO A 304 -14.21 4.43 -10.76
N SER A 305 -14.89 3.28 -10.86
CA SER A 305 -16.24 3.09 -10.34
C SER A 305 -16.23 2.05 -9.23
N HIS A 306 -16.89 2.39 -8.14
CA HIS A 306 -17.10 1.55 -6.97
C HIS A 306 -18.59 1.24 -6.74
N ARG A 307 -19.49 1.71 -7.62
CA ARG A 307 -20.91 1.34 -7.60
C ARG A 307 -21.11 -0.04 -8.23
N LEU A 308 -21.88 -0.88 -7.56
CA LEU A 308 -22.21 -2.23 -8.01
C LEU A 308 -23.70 -2.35 -8.32
N PRO A 309 -24.08 -3.07 -9.41
CA PRO A 309 -25.46 -3.48 -9.59
C PRO A 309 -25.82 -4.49 -8.49
N LYS A 310 -27.08 -4.52 -8.03
CA LYS A 310 -27.54 -5.50 -7.03
C LYS A 310 -27.38 -6.96 -7.51
N ALA A 311 -27.35 -7.17 -8.83
CA ALA A 311 -27.02 -8.46 -9.43
C ALA A 311 -25.62 -8.98 -9.04
N ALA A 312 -24.72 -8.14 -8.54
CA ALA A 312 -23.43 -8.58 -7.99
C ALA A 312 -23.59 -9.58 -6.83
N PHE A 313 -24.71 -9.55 -6.10
CA PHE A 313 -25.01 -10.55 -5.07
C PHE A 313 -25.21 -11.97 -5.62
N LEU A 314 -25.46 -12.15 -6.92
CA LEU A 314 -25.50 -13.47 -7.55
C LEU A 314 -24.13 -14.18 -7.50
N LEU A 315 -23.04 -13.43 -7.37
CA LEU A 315 -21.71 -14.00 -7.13
C LEU A 315 -21.62 -14.72 -5.77
N GLY A 316 -22.61 -14.54 -4.87
CA GLY A 316 -22.75 -15.33 -3.65
C GLY A 316 -23.00 -16.82 -3.90
N LEU A 317 -23.33 -17.23 -5.13
CA LEU A 317 -23.34 -18.64 -5.51
C LEU A 317 -21.91 -19.23 -5.49
N LEU A 318 -20.91 -18.43 -5.86
CA LEU A 318 -19.51 -18.83 -5.96
C LEU A 318 -18.69 -18.50 -4.71
N ASP A 319 -19.06 -17.44 -3.99
CA ASP A 319 -18.25 -16.87 -2.91
C ASP A 319 -19.04 -16.74 -1.61
N SER A 320 -18.51 -17.29 -0.52
CA SER A 320 -19.18 -17.29 0.79
C SER A 320 -19.30 -15.91 1.41
N GLY A 321 -18.32 -15.03 1.21
CA GLY A 321 -18.35 -13.65 1.72
C GLY A 321 -19.46 -12.84 1.06
N VAL A 322 -19.58 -12.94 -0.27
CA VAL A 322 -20.70 -12.31 -1.00
C VAL A 322 -22.04 -12.93 -0.63
N ARG A 323 -22.10 -14.26 -0.41
CA ARG A 323 -23.32 -14.94 0.05
C ARG A 323 -23.79 -14.42 1.40
N GLU A 324 -22.87 -14.20 2.33
CA GLU A 324 -23.19 -13.61 3.62
C GLU A 324 -23.63 -12.16 3.50
N ALA A 325 -22.93 -11.35 2.70
CA ALA A 325 -23.33 -9.98 2.41
C ALA A 325 -24.72 -9.90 1.78
N ALA A 326 -25.05 -10.80 0.85
CA ALA A 326 -26.38 -10.90 0.24
C ALA A 326 -27.46 -11.25 1.28
N ARG A 327 -27.19 -12.22 2.17
CA ARG A 327 -28.12 -12.56 3.26
C ARG A 327 -28.34 -11.38 4.22
N ASN A 328 -27.28 -10.67 4.57
CA ASN A 328 -27.36 -9.49 5.44
C ASN A 328 -28.10 -8.33 4.77
N PHE A 329 -27.89 -8.11 3.47
CA PHE A 329 -28.65 -7.15 2.68
C PHE A 329 -30.14 -7.52 2.63
N LEU A 330 -30.50 -8.77 2.35
CA LEU A 330 -31.89 -9.21 2.31
C LEU A 330 -32.58 -9.06 3.68
N ARG A 331 -31.90 -9.41 4.78
CA ARG A 331 -32.40 -9.17 6.14
C ARG A 331 -32.66 -7.69 6.42
N GLU A 332 -31.81 -6.82 5.91
CA GLU A 332 -32.00 -5.37 6.03
C GLU A 332 -33.20 -4.88 5.21
N VAL A 333 -33.34 -5.35 3.96
CA VAL A 333 -34.49 -5.02 3.10
C VAL A 333 -35.81 -5.49 3.72
N LEU A 334 -35.84 -6.64 4.40
CA LEU A 334 -37.03 -7.12 5.12
C LEU A 334 -37.45 -6.18 6.26
N ARG A 335 -36.50 -5.48 6.90
CA ARG A 335 -36.78 -4.51 7.97
C ARG A 335 -37.04 -3.11 7.42
N HIS A 336 -36.36 -2.75 6.33
CA HIS A 336 -36.39 -1.44 5.69
C HIS A 336 -36.47 -1.60 4.17
N PRO A 337 -37.67 -1.78 3.58
CA PRO A 337 -37.83 -2.06 2.15
C PRO A 337 -37.23 -0.99 1.21
N THR A 338 -37.09 0.25 1.69
CA THR A 338 -36.48 1.34 0.93
C THR A 338 -34.99 1.12 0.64
N GLU A 339 -34.30 0.23 1.38
CA GLU A 339 -32.90 -0.15 1.11
C GLU A 339 -32.70 -0.78 -0.28
N LEU A 340 -33.75 -1.36 -0.87
CA LEU A 340 -33.69 -1.94 -2.21
C LEU A 340 -33.31 -0.91 -3.27
N PHE A 341 -33.76 0.34 -3.10
CA PHE A 341 -33.53 1.44 -4.03
C PHE A 341 -32.21 2.18 -3.78
N LYS A 342 -31.50 1.86 -2.71
CA LYS A 342 -30.24 2.52 -2.38
C LYS A 342 -29.08 1.91 -3.18
N PRO A 343 -28.15 2.72 -3.73
CA PRO A 343 -27.03 2.19 -4.49
C PRO A 343 -26.14 1.28 -3.62
N LEU A 344 -25.71 0.15 -4.19
CA LEU A 344 -24.72 -0.72 -3.59
C LEU A 344 -23.33 -0.26 -4.02
N TYR A 345 -22.38 -0.33 -3.10
CA TYR A 345 -21.01 0.06 -3.31
C TYR A 345 -20.05 -1.03 -2.86
N VAL A 346 -18.86 -1.02 -3.45
CA VAL A 346 -17.66 -1.68 -2.92
C VAL A 346 -16.72 -0.63 -2.34
N GLN A 347 -16.09 -0.91 -1.21
CA GLN A 347 -15.03 -0.05 -0.65
C GLN A 347 -13.80 -0.90 -0.35
N SER A 348 -12.65 -0.52 -0.91
CA SER A 348 -11.42 -1.27 -0.72
C SER A 348 -10.69 -0.83 0.54
N ILE A 349 -10.14 -1.76 1.31
CA ILE A 349 -9.17 -1.45 2.37
C ILE A 349 -7.89 -2.21 2.06
N GLY A 350 -6.80 -1.47 1.88
CA GLY A 350 -5.44 -2.01 1.78
C GLY A 350 -4.71 -1.85 3.11
N ILE A 351 -4.05 -2.90 3.59
CA ILE A 351 -3.11 -2.84 4.70
C ILE A 351 -1.75 -3.27 4.17
N ILE A 352 -0.76 -2.39 4.27
CA ILE A 352 0.58 -2.58 3.73
C ILE A 352 1.56 -2.66 4.90
N GLN A 353 2.38 -3.69 4.89
CA GLN A 353 3.51 -3.83 5.82
C GLN A 353 4.80 -3.60 5.05
N GLY A 354 5.60 -2.66 5.55
CA GLY A 354 6.90 -2.34 4.99
C GLY A 354 7.94 -3.47 5.15
N PRO A 355 9.18 -3.18 4.73
CA PRO A 355 10.30 -4.08 4.95
C PRO A 355 10.53 -4.38 6.43
N ASP A 356 10.86 -5.63 6.76
CA ASP A 356 11.34 -6.00 8.10
C ASP A 356 12.81 -6.40 8.02
N LEU A 357 13.62 -5.92 8.95
CA LEU A 357 15.00 -6.39 9.13
C LEU A 357 14.99 -7.65 10.01
N LEU A 358 15.51 -8.75 9.48
CA LEU A 358 15.64 -10.01 10.22
C LEU A 358 16.92 -10.01 11.06
N GLU A 359 16.95 -10.86 12.08
CA GLU A 359 18.08 -11.02 13.00
C GLU A 359 19.38 -11.40 12.29
N ASP A 360 19.30 -12.09 11.15
CA ASP A 360 20.44 -12.49 10.32
C ASP A 360 20.89 -11.39 9.32
N GLY A 361 20.26 -10.22 9.35
CA GLY A 361 20.56 -9.08 8.48
C GLY A 361 19.84 -9.08 7.13
N ARG A 362 19.12 -10.15 6.79
CA ARG A 362 18.26 -10.13 5.60
C ARG A 362 17.11 -9.14 5.79
N VAL A 363 16.70 -8.50 4.70
CA VAL A 363 15.55 -7.59 4.69
C VAL A 363 14.39 -8.28 3.99
N ASP A 364 13.30 -8.53 4.71
CA ASP A 364 12.11 -9.15 4.18
C ASP A 364 11.17 -8.13 3.51
N MET A 365 11.16 -8.15 2.18
CA MET A 365 10.38 -7.25 1.33
C MET A 365 9.00 -7.81 1.00
N CYS A 366 8.12 -6.95 0.47
CA CYS A 366 6.92 -7.40 -0.26
C CYS A 366 7.34 -8.29 -1.42
N GLU A 367 6.64 -9.41 -1.65
CA GLU A 367 6.93 -10.36 -2.73
C GLU A 367 6.94 -9.66 -4.10
N SER A 368 5.94 -9.72 -4.95
CA SER A 368 6.00 -9.04 -6.25
C SER A 368 5.69 -7.54 -6.15
N CYS A 369 6.50 -6.79 -5.41
CA CYS A 369 6.17 -5.45 -4.89
C CYS A 369 5.50 -4.55 -5.94
N PRO A 370 4.27 -4.05 -5.68
CA PRO A 370 3.61 -3.09 -6.58
C PRO A 370 4.36 -1.75 -6.68
N ASP A 371 5.02 -1.36 -5.60
CA ASP A 371 5.69 -0.07 -5.42
C ASP A 371 7.16 -0.09 -5.90
N MET A 372 7.41 -0.75 -7.04
CA MET A 372 8.73 -0.72 -7.69
C MET A 372 8.79 0.39 -8.73
N THR A 373 9.84 1.19 -8.64
CA THR A 373 10.14 2.35 -9.49
C THR A 373 11.37 2.11 -10.35
N VAL A 374 11.61 2.99 -11.32
CA VAL A 374 12.75 2.90 -12.22
C VAL A 374 13.93 3.70 -11.66
N TRP A 375 15.11 3.07 -11.69
CA TRP A 375 16.40 3.72 -11.45
C TRP A 375 17.42 3.20 -12.46
N ASN A 376 17.98 4.09 -13.29
CA ASN A 376 18.98 3.76 -14.31
C ASN A 376 18.64 2.51 -15.15
N GLY A 377 17.40 2.46 -15.63
CA GLY A 377 16.91 1.36 -16.47
C GLY A 377 16.56 0.06 -15.72
N ARG A 378 16.56 0.07 -14.38
CA ARG A 378 16.26 -1.11 -13.54
C ARG A 378 15.07 -0.85 -12.63
N LEU A 379 14.36 -1.90 -12.27
CA LEU A 379 13.30 -1.84 -11.26
C LEU A 379 13.89 -1.97 -9.86
N VAL A 380 13.53 -1.05 -8.97
CA VAL A 380 13.94 -1.02 -7.57
C VAL A 380 12.74 -0.71 -6.67
N HIS A 381 12.67 -1.31 -5.50
CA HIS A 381 11.68 -0.95 -4.47
C HIS A 381 11.74 0.54 -4.13
N SER A 382 10.61 1.26 -4.22
CA SER A 382 10.58 2.70 -3.97
C SER A 382 11.02 3.05 -2.54
N CYS A 383 10.60 2.24 -1.56
CA CYS A 383 10.98 2.39 -0.15
C CYS A 383 12.49 2.25 0.12
N ARG A 384 13.25 1.71 -0.85
CA ARG A 384 14.72 1.55 -0.77
C ARG A 384 15.44 2.27 -1.91
N LEU A 385 14.76 3.15 -2.65
CA LEU A 385 15.37 3.87 -3.77
C LEU A 385 16.51 4.79 -3.30
N ASP A 386 16.46 5.35 -2.08
CA ASP A 386 17.53 6.23 -1.60
C ASP A 386 18.87 5.49 -1.38
N GLU A 387 18.84 4.19 -1.09
CA GLU A 387 20.05 3.37 -1.07
C GLU A 387 20.74 3.33 -2.43
N TRP A 388 19.95 3.24 -3.50
CA TRP A 388 20.47 3.29 -4.87
C TRP A 388 20.99 4.66 -5.24
N ARG A 389 20.37 5.73 -4.74
CA ARG A 389 20.78 7.11 -5.01
C ARG A 389 22.07 7.49 -4.28
N LEU A 390 22.22 7.03 -3.04
CA LEU A 390 23.38 7.31 -2.19
C LEU A 390 24.56 6.37 -2.48
N TYR A 391 24.29 5.09 -2.71
CA TYR A 391 25.31 4.05 -2.71
C TYR A 391 25.37 3.22 -4.00
N GLY A 392 24.43 3.41 -4.93
CA GLY A 392 24.42 2.70 -6.21
C GLY A 392 23.93 1.25 -6.15
N GLY A 393 23.37 0.81 -5.02
CA GLY A 393 22.83 -0.54 -4.85
C GLY A 393 22.09 -0.71 -3.52
N TYR A 394 21.50 -1.89 -3.33
CA TYR A 394 20.87 -2.24 -2.06
C TYR A 394 21.91 -2.33 -0.94
N VAL A 395 21.59 -1.70 0.19
CA VAL A 395 22.33 -1.85 1.43
C VAL A 395 22.04 -3.23 2.03
N SER A 396 23.08 -3.96 2.40
CA SER A 396 22.98 -5.25 3.06
C SER A 396 23.45 -5.09 4.51
N PRO A 397 22.54 -5.11 5.48
CA PRO A 397 22.89 -5.21 6.89
C PRO A 397 23.52 -6.57 7.17
N GLN A 398 24.55 -6.60 8.03
CA GLN A 398 25.15 -7.81 8.55
C GLN A 398 25.28 -7.68 10.06
N PRO A 399 24.85 -8.67 10.86
CA PRO A 399 25.00 -8.62 12.31
C PRO A 399 26.46 -8.39 12.70
N ARG A 400 26.71 -7.48 13.63
CA ARG A 400 27.99 -7.36 14.32
C ARG A 400 28.11 -8.56 15.26
N HIS A 401 28.72 -9.63 14.78
CA HIS A 401 29.12 -10.72 15.68
C HIS A 401 30.02 -10.13 16.77
N ALA A 402 29.71 -10.42 18.04
CA ALA A 402 30.62 -10.12 19.13
C ALA A 402 31.97 -10.77 18.83
N GLU A 403 32.98 -9.97 18.51
CA GLU A 403 34.34 -10.45 18.39
C GLU A 403 34.76 -11.06 19.75
N ASN A 404 35.22 -12.32 19.69
CA ASN A 404 35.90 -13.10 20.73
C ASN A 404 35.06 -13.68 21.87
N THR A 405 34.45 -14.85 21.63
CA THR A 405 34.63 -15.96 22.58
C THR A 405 35.68 -16.88 21.98
N PRO A 406 36.79 -17.20 22.68
CA PRO A 406 37.73 -18.20 22.19
C PRO A 406 36.95 -19.48 21.94
N VAL A 407 37.10 -20.07 20.75
CA VAL A 407 36.73 -21.46 20.55
C VAL A 407 37.56 -22.23 21.57
N ALA A 408 36.92 -22.67 22.65
CA ALA A 408 37.51 -23.66 23.52
C ALA A 408 37.81 -24.86 22.60
N GLU A 409 39.09 -25.23 22.50
CA GLU A 409 39.51 -26.51 21.94
C GLU A 409 38.70 -27.59 22.66
N THR A 410 37.60 -27.98 22.04
CA THR A 410 36.81 -29.12 22.47
C THR A 410 37.61 -30.31 22.00
N ALA A 411 38.28 -30.93 22.95
CA ALA A 411 38.98 -32.18 22.79
C ALA A 411 38.16 -33.12 21.90
N ILE A 412 38.80 -33.63 20.86
CA ILE A 412 38.29 -34.74 20.06
C ILE A 412 38.17 -35.93 21.03
N SER A 413 36.98 -36.14 21.59
CA SER A 413 36.60 -37.43 22.14
C SER A 413 36.03 -38.25 21.00
N GLU A 414 36.76 -39.30 20.62
CA GLU A 414 36.33 -40.34 19.69
C GLU A 414 34.89 -40.78 20.01
N VAL A 415 33.97 -40.54 19.08
CA VAL A 415 32.65 -41.17 19.13
C VAL A 415 32.82 -42.59 18.60
N THR A 416 32.99 -43.53 19.52
CA THR A 416 32.87 -44.96 19.24
C THR A 416 31.45 -45.24 18.75
N LEU A 417 31.32 -45.64 17.48
CA LEU A 417 30.06 -46.05 16.88
C LEU A 417 29.52 -47.31 17.58
N HIS A 418 28.37 -47.18 18.24
CA HIS A 418 27.64 -48.33 18.80
C HIS A 418 26.98 -49.13 17.65
N PRO A 419 27.24 -50.44 17.52
CA PRO A 419 26.84 -51.20 16.34
C PRO A 419 25.49 -51.89 16.54
N GLU A 420 24.36 -51.18 16.49
CA GLU A 420 23.04 -51.85 16.51
C GLU A 420 21.98 -51.34 15.51
N TYR A 421 22.33 -50.47 14.56
CA TYR A 421 21.46 -50.20 13.42
C TYR A 421 22.17 -50.48 12.09
N ARG A 422 22.53 -51.76 11.92
CA ARG A 422 22.65 -52.42 10.62
C ARG A 422 21.82 -53.70 10.65
N ARG A 423 20.57 -53.61 10.21
CA ARG A 423 19.91 -54.60 9.37
C ARG A 423 18.62 -54.04 8.81
#